data_AF-A0A543KVX3-F1
#
_entry.id   AF-A0A543KVX3-F1
#
_cell.length_a   1.000
_cell.length_b   1.000
_cell.length_c   1.000
_cell.angle_alpha   90.00
_cell.angle_beta   90.00
_cell.angle_gamma   90.00
#
_symmetry.space_group_name_H-M   'P 1'
#
loop_
_entity.id
_entity.type
_entity.pdbx_description
1 polymer ?
#
loop_
_entity_poly.entity_id
_entity_poly.type
_entity_poly.pdbx_seq_one_letter_code
_entity_poly.pdbx_strand_id
1 'polypeptide(L)' 'MPVAPPTSTYTCPACHWSKTVQPRSDCMFVGVDYFAECPSCGHAPLGASSPNFLQLLALQMRKLW' A
#
# COMPACT_ATOMS: atom_id res chain seq x y z
N MET A 1 -12.67 4.99 18.26
CA MET A 1 -12.91 5.66 16.97
C MET A 1 -12.07 4.94 15.93
N PRO A 2 -12.57 4.60 14.73
CA PRO A 2 -11.73 3.96 13.73
C PRO A 2 -10.64 4.93 13.29
N VAL A 3 -9.38 4.57 13.51
CA VAL A 3 -8.22 5.39 13.15
C VAL A 3 -7.73 4.89 11.81
N ALA A 4 -7.67 5.75 10.79
CA ALA A 4 -7.15 5.32 9.50
C ALA A 4 -5.67 4.90 9.64
N PRO A 5 -5.30 3.66 9.26
CA PRO A 5 -3.91 3.23 9.31
C PRO A 5 -3.03 4.06 8.36
N PRO A 6 -1.72 4.15 8.65
CA PRO A 6 -0.80 4.84 7.76
C PRO A 6 -0.74 4.13 6.40
N THR A 7 -0.50 4.93 5.35
CA THR A 7 -0.37 4.41 4.00
C THR A 7 0.81 3.49 3.89
N SER A 8 0.67 2.41 3.12
CA SER A 8 1.70 1.38 2.97
C SER A 8 2.00 1.20 1.48
N THR A 9 3.28 1.10 1.13
CA THR A 9 3.68 0.78 -0.26
C THR A 9 4.24 -0.63 -0.30
N TYR A 10 3.59 -1.48 -1.09
CA TYR A 10 4.04 -2.84 -1.38
C TYR A 10 4.87 -2.85 -2.65
N THR A 11 6.03 -3.49 -2.62
CA THR A 11 6.91 -3.68 -3.77
C THR A 11 7.31 -5.16 -3.89
N CYS A 12 7.23 -5.70 -5.11
CA CYS A 12 7.67 -7.06 -5.40
C CYS A 12 9.12 -7.04 -5.91
N PRO A 13 10.06 -7.75 -5.26
CA PRO A 13 11.44 -7.81 -5.72
C PRO A 13 11.62 -8.63 -7.02
N ALA A 14 10.71 -9.57 -7.31
CA ALA A 14 10.84 -10.46 -8.47
C ALA A 14 10.37 -9.83 -9.78
N CYS A 15 9.31 -9.01 -9.76
CA CYS A 15 8.72 -8.43 -10.96
C CYS A 15 8.62 -6.90 -10.94
N HIS A 16 9.15 -6.25 -9.90
CA HIS A 16 9.10 -4.79 -9.69
C HIS A 16 7.68 -4.20 -9.62
N TRP A 17 6.66 -5.03 -9.39
CA TRP A 17 5.31 -4.56 -9.13
C TRP A 17 5.30 -3.68 -7.89
N SER A 18 4.64 -2.52 -7.96
CA SER A 18 4.48 -1.62 -6.82
C SER A 18 3.04 -1.16 -6.68
N LYS A 19 2.53 -1.14 -5.45
CA LYS A 19 1.18 -0.66 -5.13
C LYS A 19 1.18 0.06 -3.80
N THR A 20 0.71 1.31 -3.84
CA THR A 20 0.50 2.12 -2.64
C THR A 20 -0.96 2.05 -2.23
N VAL A 21 -1.20 1.70 -0.98
CA VAL A 21 -2.52 1.55 -0.38
C VAL A 21 -2.68 2.49 0.78
N GLN A 22 -3.87 3.09 0.85
CA GLN A 22 -4.28 4.03 1.88
C GLN A 22 -5.61 3.56 2.44
N PRO A 23 -5.58 2.66 3.44
CA PRO A 23 -6.79 2.19 4.08
C PRO A 23 -7.50 3.38 4.73
N ARG A 24 -8.80 3.53 4.44
CA ARG A 24 -9.64 4.60 5.00
C ARG A 24 -10.19 4.24 6.38
N SER A 25 -10.13 2.96 6.75
CA SER A 25 -10.64 2.41 8.00
C SER A 25 -9.73 1.30 8.52
N ASP A 26 -9.88 0.97 9.81
CA ASP A 26 -9.25 -0.20 10.44
C ASP A 26 -9.69 -1.55 9.82
N CYS A 27 -10.79 -1.57 9.08
CA CYS A 27 -11.19 -2.71 8.27
C CYS A 27 -10.33 -2.76 7.00
N MET A 28 -9.29 -3.59 6.99
CA MET A 28 -8.46 -3.87 5.80
C MET A 28 -8.93 -5.15 5.10
N PHE A 29 -8.97 -5.13 3.76
CA PHE A 29 -9.24 -6.33 2.96
C PHE A 29 -7.97 -6.89 2.32
N VAL A 30 -7.76 -8.20 2.47
CA VAL A 30 -6.69 -8.92 1.77
C VAL A 30 -6.93 -8.85 0.26
N GLY A 31 -5.91 -8.48 -0.49
CA GLY A 31 -5.98 -8.27 -1.94
C GLY A 31 -6.46 -6.87 -2.36
N VAL A 32 -6.91 -6.03 -1.42
CA VAL A 32 -7.31 -4.64 -1.69
C VAL A 32 -6.40 -3.67 -0.95
N ASP A 33 -6.39 -3.73 0.38
CA ASP A 33 -5.61 -2.86 1.29
C ASP A 33 -4.35 -3.55 1.81
N TYR A 34 -4.36 -4.89 1.87
CA TYR A 34 -3.24 -5.69 2.35
C TYR A 34 -2.85 -6.74 1.31
N PHE A 35 -1.56 -6.82 0.96
CA PHE A 35 -1.04 -7.82 0.02
C PHE A 35 -0.03 -8.71 0.72
N ALA A 36 -0.33 -10.01 0.82
CA ALA A 36 0.60 -11.02 1.30
C ALA A 36 1.54 -11.52 0.18
N GLU A 37 1.01 -11.59 -1.03
CA GLU A 37 1.69 -12.10 -2.23
C GLU A 37 1.50 -11.15 -3.40
N CYS A 38 2.43 -11.18 -4.35
CA CYS A 38 2.34 -10.38 -5.55
C CYS A 38 1.17 -10.87 -6.42
N PRO A 39 0.18 -10.01 -6.77
CA PRO A 39 -0.93 -10.43 -7.64
C PRO A 39 -0.51 -10.68 -9.08
N SER A 40 0.68 -10.20 -9.49
CA SER A 40 1.18 -10.35 -10.87
C SER A 40 1.96 -11.66 -11.05
N CYS A 41 2.84 -12.01 -10.11
CA CYS A 41 3.73 -13.16 -10.24
C CYS A 41 3.61 -14.22 -9.14
N GLY A 42 2.75 -14.01 -8.14
CA GLY A 42 2.58 -14.93 -7.01
C GLY A 42 3.76 -14.96 -6.03
N HIS A 43 4.76 -14.07 -6.18
CA HIS A 43 5.91 -14.07 -5.28
C HIS A 43 5.56 -13.51 -3.89
N ALA A 44 5.95 -14.25 -2.86
CA ALA A 44 5.94 -13.87 -1.45
C ALA A 44 7.32 -14.24 -0.83
N PRO A 45 7.88 -13.45 0.10
CA PRO A 45 7.32 -12.25 0.73
C PRO A 45 7.47 -10.97 -0.12
N LEU A 46 6.47 -10.09 -0.05
CA LEU A 46 6.54 -8.74 -0.60
C LEU A 46 7.33 -7.80 0.31
N GLY A 47 8.04 -6.84 -0.28
CA GLY A 47 8.60 -5.73 0.47
C GLY A 47 7.49 -4.75 0.86
N ALA A 48 7.27 -4.56 2.16
CA ALA A 48 6.40 -3.50 2.66
C ALA A 48 7.27 -2.37 3.20
N SER A 49 7.14 -1.18 2.62
CA SER A 49 7.84 0.01 3.09
C SER A 49 6.85 1.11 3.44
N SER A 50 7.17 1.85 4.51
CA SER A 50 6.49 3.12 4.79
C SER A 50 6.78 4.08 3.63
N PRO A 51 5.76 4.69 3.01
CA PRO A 51 5.95 5.61 1.90
C PRO A 51 6.84 6.77 2.34
N ASN A 52 7.78 7.12 1.47
CA ASN A 52 8.69 8.24 1.72
C ASN A 52 7.91 9.57 1.65
N PHE A 53 8.48 10.67 2.16
CA PHE A 53 7.78 11.97 2.28
C PHE A 53 7.13 12.46 0.97
N LEU A 54 7.77 12.23 -0.18
CA LEU A 54 7.22 12.57 -1.50
C LEU A 54 5.97 11.75 -1.86
N GLN A 55 5.93 10.47 -1.48
CA GLN A 55 4.76 9.61 -1.70
C GLN A 55 3.62 10.02 -0.77
N LEU A 56 3.91 10.37 0.48
CA LEU A 56 2.92 10.94 1.40
C LEU A 56 2.32 12.24 0.86
N LEU A 57 3.15 13.13 0.33
CA LEU A 57 2.71 14.39 -0.26
C LEU A 57 1.81 14.16 -1.50
N ALA A 58 2.19 13.21 -2.36
CA ALA A 58 1.38 12.83 -3.52
C ALA A 58 0.01 12.25 -3.12
N LEU A 59 -0.04 11.46 -2.05
CA LEU A 59 -1.29 10.94 -1.49
C LEU A 59 -2.16 12.05 -0.88
N GLN A 60 -1.54 13.04 -0.25
CA GLN A 60 -2.23 14.20 0.33
C GLN A 60 -2.90 15.05 -0.76
N MET A 61 -2.21 15.27 -1.88
CA MET A 61 -2.74 15.98 -3.05
C MET A 61 -3.92 15.24 -3.70
N ARG A 62 -3.94 13.90 -3.65
CA ARG A 62 -5.05 13.09 -4.19
C ARG A 62 -6.34 13.17 -3.37
N LYS A 63 -6.31 13.72 -2.16
CA LYS A 63 -7.51 14.01 -1.34
C LYS A 63 -8.14 15.38 -1.62
N LEU A 64 -7.46 16.25 -2.36
CA LEU A 64 -7.87 17.64 -2.61
C LEU A 64 -8.59 17.83 -3.96
N TRP A 65 -8.82 16.76 -4.72
CA TRP A 65 -9.57 16.73 -5.98
C TRP A 65 -10.68 15.68 -5.90
#